data_AF-A0A8T6UTP1-F1
#
_entry.id   AF-A0A8T6UTP1-F1
#
_cell.length_a   1.000
_cell.length_b   1.000
_cell.length_c   1.000
_cell.angle_alpha   90.00
_cell.angle_beta   90.00
_cell.angle_gamma   90.00
#
_symmetry.space_group_name_H-M   'P 1'
#
loop_
_entity.id
_entity.type
_entity.pdbx_description
1 polymer ?
#
loop_
_entity_poly.entity_id
_entity_poly.type
_entity_poly.pdbx_seq_one_letter_code
_entity_poly.pdbx_strand_id
1 'polypeptide(L)' 'MVGGKTAALFKTCAEVGGIIGGGSPEQIEILGQFAWDAGIAFQLIDDYLGATANEEELGKPLYSDLR' A
#
# COMPACT_ATOMS: atom_id res chain seq x y z
N MET A 1 -1.82 -12.65 -0.86
CA MET A 1 -0.45 -12.31 -1.32
C MET A 1 -0.34 -10.79 -1.40
N VAL A 2 0.42 -10.18 -0.50
CA VAL A 2 0.48 -8.71 -0.29
C VAL A 2 0.79 -7.92 -1.57
N GLY A 3 1.70 -8.45 -2.42
CA GLY A 3 2.07 -7.81 -3.68
C GLY A 3 0.94 -7.72 -4.72
N GLY A 4 0.00 -8.66 -4.72
CA GLY A 4 -1.02 -8.77 -5.77
C GLY A 4 -2.26 -7.88 -5.58
N LYS A 5 -2.44 -7.25 -4.40
CA LYS A 5 -3.60 -6.38 -4.12
C LYS A 5 -3.16 -4.97 -3.73
N THR A 6 -2.47 -4.81 -2.61
CA THR A 6 -2.20 -3.49 -2.01
C THR A 6 -1.05 -2.77 -2.72
N ALA A 7 0.11 -3.41 -2.84
CA ALA A 7 1.28 -2.80 -3.49
C ALA A 7 1.04 -2.53 -4.99
N ALA A 8 0.33 -3.42 -5.67
CA ALA A 8 -0.04 -3.24 -7.08
C ALA A 8 -0.92 -2.00 -7.29
N LEU A 9 -1.90 -1.74 -6.41
CA LEU A 9 -2.75 -0.56 -6.51
C LEU A 9 -1.96 0.73 -6.27
N PHE A 10 -1.09 0.76 -5.26
CA PHE A 10 -0.22 1.89 -4.97
C PHE A 10 0.67 2.22 -6.17
N LYS A 11 1.34 1.20 -6.73
CA LYS A 11 2.15 1.32 -7.94
C LYS A 11 1.35 1.91 -9.11
N THR A 12 0.16 1.35 -9.38
CA THR A 12 -0.70 1.79 -10.48
C THR A 12 -1.10 3.26 -10.32
N CYS A 13 -1.52 3.67 -9.12
CA CYS A 13 -1.88 5.07 -8.86
C CYS A 13 -0.71 6.02 -9.08
N ALA A 14 0.50 5.65 -8.65
CA ALA A 14 1.70 6.47 -8.84
C ALA A 14 2.10 6.56 -10.32
N GLU A 15 2.04 5.45 -11.05
CA GLU A 15 2.33 5.44 -12.50
C GLU A 15 1.30 6.26 -13.28
N VAL A 16 0.00 6.13 -12.98
CA VAL A 16 -1.07 6.94 -13.59
C VAL A 16 -0.88 8.42 -13.30
N GLY A 17 -0.51 8.78 -12.05
CA GLY A 17 -0.18 10.15 -11.69
C GLY A 17 1.01 10.69 -12.49
N GLY A 18 2.07 9.89 -12.64
CA GLY A 18 3.24 10.23 -13.45
C GLY A 18 2.90 10.44 -14.93
N ILE A 19 2.02 9.60 -15.50
CA ILE A 19 1.54 9.74 -16.88
C ILE A 19 0.75 11.04 -17.06
N ILE A 20 -0.22 11.31 -16.17
CA ILE A 20 -1.05 12.53 -16.23
C ILE A 20 -0.19 13.79 -16.05
N GLY A 21 0.85 13.70 -15.21
CA GLY A 21 1.81 14.78 -14.97
C GLY A 21 2.82 15.00 -16.10
N GLY A 22 2.81 14.18 -17.16
CA GLY A 22 3.75 14.29 -18.28
C GLY A 22 5.18 13.86 -17.95
N GLY A 23 5.36 12.96 -16.98
CA GLY A 23 6.66 12.42 -16.61
C GLY A 23 7.29 11.55 -17.71
N SER A 24 8.62 11.45 -17.72
CA SER A 24 9.33 10.52 -18.60
C SER A 24 9.07 9.05 -18.19
N PRO A 25 9.30 8.07 -19.08
CA PRO A 25 9.18 6.66 -18.74
C PRO A 25 9.99 6.26 -17.49
N GLU A 26 11.22 6.74 -17.37
CA GLU A 26 12.07 6.50 -16.18
C GLU A 26 11.49 7.12 -14.91
N GLN A 27 10.92 8.33 -14.98
CA GLN A 27 10.28 8.95 -13.81
C GLN A 27 9.04 8.17 -13.38
N ILE A 28 8.23 7.72 -14.33
CA ILE A 28 7.02 6.92 -14.07
C ILE A 28 7.42 5.59 -13.41
N GLU A 29 8.46 4.93 -13.91
CA GLU A 29 8.94 3.66 -13.35
C GLU A 29 9.50 3.84 -11.92
N ILE A 30 10.29 4.89 -11.68
CA ILE A 30 10.81 5.21 -10.34
C ILE A 30 9.66 5.49 -9.36
N LEU A 31 8.65 6.27 -9.78
CA LEU A 31 7.46 6.53 -8.97
C LEU A 31 6.68 5.25 -8.66
N GLY A 32 6.51 4.39 -9.67
CA GLY A 32 5.85 3.10 -9.52
C GLY A 32 6.59 2.18 -8.52
N GLN A 33 7.92 2.11 -8.62
CA GLN A 33 8.73 1.29 -7.72
C GLN A 33 8.71 1.82 -6.29
N PHE A 34 8.83 3.14 -6.10
CA PHE A 34 8.67 3.77 -4.80
C PHE A 34 7.31 3.43 -4.16
N ALA A 35 6.23 3.56 -4.93
CA ALA A 35 4.88 3.31 -4.43
C ALA A 35 4.63 1.82 -4.15
N TRP A 36 5.24 0.92 -4.91
CA TRP A 36 5.22 -0.51 -4.64
C TRP A 36 5.82 -0.83 -3.27
N ASP A 37 7.02 -0.33 -2.99
CA ASP A 37 7.72 -0.56 -1.72
C ASP A 37 6.95 0.07 -0.54
N ALA A 38 6.40 1.26 -0.74
CA ALA A 38 5.52 1.92 0.24
C ALA A 38 4.25 1.10 0.51
N GLY A 39 3.63 0.52 -0.52
CA GLY A 39 2.44 -0.33 -0.37
C GLY A 39 2.72 -1.65 0.37
N ILE A 40 3.90 -2.23 0.20
CA ILE A 40 4.35 -3.38 1.00
C ILE A 40 4.53 -2.97 2.46
N ALA A 41 5.26 -1.87 2.71
CA ALA A 41 5.50 -1.39 4.08
C ALA A 41 4.20 -1.05 4.80
N PHE A 42 3.25 -0.42 4.10
CA PHE A 42 1.92 -0.12 4.61
C PHE A 42 1.20 -1.39 5.07
N GLN A 43 1.13 -2.43 4.24
CA GLN A 43 0.43 -3.66 4.61
C GLN A 43 1.10 -4.40 5.76
N LEU A 44 2.44 -4.39 5.85
CA LEU A 44 3.13 -4.99 7.00
C LEU A 44 2.77 -4.32 8.31
N ILE A 45 2.63 -2.98 8.30
CA ILE A 45 2.22 -2.22 9.49
C ILE A 45 0.73 -2.44 9.78
N ASP A 46 -0.13 -2.45 8.77
CA ASP A 46 -1.57 -2.71 8.90
C ASP A 46 -1.84 -4.10 9.51
N ASP A 47 -1.17 -5.14 9.00
CA ASP A 47 -1.26 -6.51 9.52
C ASP A 47 -0.76 -6.61 10.97
N TYR A 48 0.33 -5.91 11.30
CA TYR A 48 0.86 -5.84 12.67
C TYR A 48 -0.14 -5.17 13.61
N LEU A 49 -0.67 -4.01 13.23
CA LEU A 49 -1.64 -3.27 14.03
C LEU A 49 -2.95 -4.05 14.19
N GLY A 50 -3.42 -4.75 13.15
CA GLY A 50 -4.59 -5.62 13.21
C GLY A 50 -4.45 -6.76 14.21
N ALA A 51 -3.21 -7.19 14.50
CA ALA A 51 -2.90 -8.24 15.47
C ALA A 51 -2.57 -7.71 16.89
N THR A 52 -2.05 -6.49 17.03
CA THR A 52 -1.52 -6.00 18.33
C THR A 52 -2.26 -4.82 18.95
N ALA A 53 -3.06 -4.06 18.18
CA ALA A 53 -3.68 -2.84 18.69
C ALA A 53 -4.96 -3.14 19.49
N ASN A 54 -5.25 -2.32 20.52
CA ASN A 54 -6.52 -2.39 21.24
C ASN A 54 -7.65 -1.78 20.41
N GLU A 55 -8.89 -2.29 20.54
CA GLU A 55 -10.08 -1.89 19.75
C GLU A 55 -10.34 -0.37 19.73
N GLU A 56 -9.96 0.36 20.79
CA GLU A 56 -10.09 1.82 20.89
C GLU A 56 -9.19 2.60 19.92
N GLU A 57 -8.02 2.07 19.54
CA GLU A 57 -7.08 2.75 18.62
C GLU A 57 -7.37 2.46 17.14
N LEU A 58 -7.94 1.28 16.84
CA LEU A 58 -8.11 0.82 15.45
C LEU A 58 -9.47 1.22 14.84
N GLY A 59 -10.48 1.52 15.66
CA GLY A 59 -11.83 1.86 15.20
C GLY A 59 -12.55 0.74 14.44
N LYS A 60 -12.01 -0.50 14.50
CA LYS A 60 -12.47 -1.71 13.82
C LYS A 60 -12.37 -2.89 14.81
N PRO A 61 -13.17 -3.97 14.65
CA PRO A 61 -13.10 -5.12 15.55
C PRO A 61 -11.72 -5.79 15.51
N LEU A 62 -11.20 -6.14 16.68
CA LEU A 62 -9.98 -6.93 16.82
C LEU A 62 -10.08 -8.26 16.03
N TYR A 63 -8.98 -8.68 15.40
CA TYR A 63 -8.88 -9.94 14.63
C TYR A 63 -9.75 -10.04 13.36
N SER A 64 -10.11 -8.93 12.71
CA SER A 64 -10.87 -8.96 11.45
C SER A 64 -10.21 -9.82 10.36
N ASP A 65 -8.88 -9.93 10.39
CA ASP A 65 -8.10 -10.63 9.36
C ASP A 65 -7.93 -12.14 9.64
N LEU A 66 -8.29 -12.62 10.84
CA LEU A 66 -8.16 -14.01 11.27
C LEU A 66 -9.48 -14.77 11.35
N ARG A 67 -10.60 -14.15 10.94
CA ARG A 67 -11.93 -14.77 10.93
C ARG A 67 -12.23 -15.58 9.67
#